data_AF-A0A939BAS3-F1
#
_entry.id   AF-A0A939BAS3-F1
#
_cell.length_a   1.000
_cell.length_b   1.000
_cell.length_c   1.000
_cell.angle_alpha   90.00
_cell.angle_beta   90.00
_cell.angle_gamma   90.00
#
_symmetry.space_group_name_H-M   'P 1'
#
loop_
_entity.id
_entity.type
_entity.pdbx_description
1 polymer ?
#
loop_
_entity_poly.entity_id
_entity_poly.type
_entity_poly.pdbx_seq_one_letter_code
_entity_poly.pdbx_strand_id
1 'polypeptide(L)'
;MDGVIVDTEKFYFDELLVMSEELGLGITVDECKHQVGMSHQDFQRNLQMWMRRGGRGELSGDEAEAIYNEWASHRPRPYAQLLNPGVAETVEALHGMGVRVALASSSPLANIDMVL
;
A
#
# COMPACT_ATOMS: atom_id res chain seq x y z
N MET A 1 10.32 -0.34 -1.83
CA MET A 1 10.08 0.85 -0.98
C MET A 1 9.41 0.43 0.31
N ASP A 2 8.17 -0.04 0.21
CA ASP A 2 7.39 -0.61 1.30
C ASP A 2 8.09 -1.82 1.94
N GLY A 3 8.10 -1.91 3.27
CA GLY A 3 8.75 -2.97 4.05
C GLY A 3 10.28 -2.86 4.17
N VAL A 4 10.92 -1.93 3.45
CA VAL A 4 12.39 -1.74 3.46
C VAL A 4 12.76 -0.31 3.81
N ILE A 5 12.27 0.67 3.05
CA ILE A 5 12.51 2.10 3.27
C ILE A 5 11.53 2.63 4.32
N VAL A 6 10.25 2.25 4.20
CA VAL A 6 9.18 2.62 5.12
C VAL A 6 8.47 1.36 5.63
N ASP A 7 8.18 1.30 6.92
CA ASP A 7 7.44 0.22 7.59
C ASP A 7 5.92 0.35 7.32
N THR A 8 5.54 0.18 6.06
CA THR A 8 4.17 0.39 5.60
C THR A 8 3.35 -0.88 5.54
N GLU A 9 3.92 -2.07 5.78
CA GLU A 9 3.17 -3.33 5.71
C GLU A 9 2.07 -3.38 6.78
N LYS A 10 2.41 -3.02 8.03
CA LYS A 10 1.40 -2.90 9.09
C LYS A 10 0.39 -1.77 8.78
N PHE A 11 0.86 -0.66 8.24
CA PHE A 11 -0.01 0.46 7.89
C PHE A 11 -1.06 0.06 6.85
N TYR A 12 -0.69 -0.59 5.75
CA TYR A 12 -1.65 -1.04 4.74
C TYR A 12 -2.57 -2.15 5.26
N PHE A 13 -2.06 -3.03 6.13
CA PHE A 13 -2.90 -4.01 6.81
C PHE A 13 -4.02 -3.34 7.61
N ASP A 14 -3.67 -2.34 8.43
CA ASP A 14 -4.64 -1.59 9.24
C ASP A 14 -5.59 -0.77 8.33
N GLU A 15 -5.06 -0.17 7.26
CA GLU A 15 -5.84 0.59 6.27
C GLU A 15 -6.96 -0.26 5.63
N LEU A 16 -6.68 -1.51 5.27
CA LEU A 16 -7.67 -2.43 4.72
C LEU A 16 -8.76 -2.81 5.73
N LEU A 17 -8.42 -2.96 7.01
CA LEU A 17 -9.40 -3.22 8.06
C LEU A 17 -10.32 -2.01 8.28
N VAL A 18 -9.77 -0.80 8.30
CA VAL A 18 -10.55 0.43 8.43
C VAL A 18 -11.47 0.62 7.22
N MET A 19 -10.95 0.40 6.01
CA MET A 19 -11.77 0.43 4.79
C MET A 19 -12.90 -0.60 4.88
N SER A 20 -12.59 -1.82 5.31
CA SER A 20 -13.56 -2.90 5.44
C SER A 20 -14.72 -2.54 6.35
N GLU A 21 -14.42 -1.93 7.50
CA GLU A 21 -15.41 -1.48 8.47
C GLU A 21 -16.29 -0.36 7.90
N GLU A 22 -15.68 0.70 7.36
CA GLU A 22 -16.42 1.86 6.86
C GLU A 22 -17.27 1.56 5.63
N LEU A 23 -16.75 0.72 4.74
CA LEU A 23 -17.42 0.37 3.49
C LEU A 23 -18.29 -0.89 3.61
N GLY A 24 -18.24 -1.60 4.75
CA GLY A 24 -19.01 -2.83 4.96
C GLY A 24 -18.58 -3.97 4.03
N LEU A 25 -17.27 -4.12 3.79
CA LEU A 25 -16.73 -5.08 2.82
C LEU A 25 -16.48 -6.47 3.41
N GLY A 26 -16.46 -6.60 4.74
CA GLY A 26 -16.26 -7.87 5.44
C GLY A 26 -14.90 -8.52 5.19
N ILE A 27 -13.86 -7.73 4.89
CA ILE A 27 -12.46 -8.17 4.76
C ILE A 27 -12.00 -8.78 6.08
N THR A 28 -11.47 -10.00 5.99
CA THR A 28 -10.97 -10.76 7.13
C THR A 28 -9.50 -10.47 7.37
N VAL A 29 -9.06 -10.68 8.63
CA VAL A 29 -7.65 -10.59 9.02
C VAL A 29 -6.75 -11.48 8.15
N ASP A 30 -7.20 -12.70 7.82
CA ASP A 30 -6.41 -13.59 7.00
C ASP A 30 -6.33 -13.12 5.55
N GLU A 31 -7.40 -12.55 4.98
CA GLU A 31 -7.33 -11.90 3.66
C GLU A 31 -6.33 -10.74 3.65
N CYS A 32 -6.29 -9.90 4.71
CA CYS A 32 -5.31 -8.83 4.83
C CYS A 32 -3.87 -9.36 4.90
N LYS A 33 -3.61 -10.49 5.59
CA LYS A 33 -2.25 -11.08 5.63
C LYS A 33 -1.76 -11.55 4.27
N HIS A 34 -2.66 -12.07 3.42
CA HIS A 34 -2.32 -12.54 2.08
C HIS A 34 -2.04 -11.40 1.09
N GLN A 35 -2.23 -10.14 1.49
CA GLN A 35 -1.90 -8.97 0.68
C GLN A 35 -0.41 -8.61 0.70
N VAL A 36 0.31 -9.03 1.74
CA VAL A 36 1.74 -8.69 1.87
C VAL A 36 2.52 -9.37 0.74
N GLY A 37 3.22 -8.56 -0.06
CA GLY A 37 4.07 -9.04 -1.15
C GLY A 37 3.34 -9.56 -2.40
N MET A 38 2.01 -9.39 -2.50
CA MET A 38 1.28 -9.85 -3.69
C MET A 38 1.43 -8.92 -4.90
N SER A 39 1.08 -9.45 -6.08
CA SER A 39 1.10 -8.64 -7.30
C SER A 39 -0.07 -7.65 -7.34
N HIS A 40 0.11 -6.55 -8.08
CA HIS A 40 -0.95 -5.57 -8.29
C HIS A 40 -2.22 -6.19 -8.94
N GLN A 41 -2.04 -7.14 -9.86
CA GLN A 41 -3.15 -7.86 -10.48
C GLN A 41 -3.95 -8.71 -9.47
N ASP A 42 -3.27 -9.30 -8.49
CA ASP A 42 -3.93 -10.04 -7.42
C ASP A 42 -4.67 -9.08 -6.47
N PHE A 43 -4.08 -7.91 -6.20
CA PHE A 43 -4.71 -6.86 -5.39
C PHE A 43 -6.02 -6.38 -6.02
N GLN A 44 -6.01 -6.07 -7.32
CA GLN A 44 -7.22 -5.68 -8.06
C GLN A 44 -8.31 -6.77 -8.03
N ARG A 45 -7.94 -8.05 -8.13
CA ARG A 45 -8.93 -9.15 -8.02
C ARG A 45 -9.52 -9.25 -6.62
N ASN A 46 -8.72 -9.02 -5.59
CA ASN A 46 -9.21 -8.99 -4.21
C ASN A 46 -10.15 -7.80 -3.97
N LEU A 47 -9.83 -6.62 -4.47
CA LEU A 47 -10.73 -5.47 -4.42
C LEU A 47 -12.08 -5.79 -5.07
N GLN A 48 -12.10 -6.35 -6.29
CA GLN A 48 -13.35 -6.75 -6.96
C GLN A 48 -14.19 -7.71 -6.10
N MET A 49 -13.54 -8.73 -5.53
CA MET A 49 -14.18 -9.71 -4.66
C MET A 49 -14.81 -9.03 -3.43
N TRP A 50 -14.07 -8.14 -2.77
CA TRP A 50 -14.52 -7.47 -1.56
C TRP A 50 -15.63 -6.46 -1.84
N MET A 51 -15.54 -5.70 -2.94
CA MET A 51 -16.59 -4.78 -3.38
C MET A 51 -17.90 -5.53 -3.67
N ARG A 52 -17.80 -6.67 -4.37
CA ARG A 52 -18.96 -7.55 -4.62
C ARG A 52 -19.57 -8.06 -3.31
N ARG A 53 -18.74 -8.54 -2.39
CA ARG A 53 -19.19 -9.02 -1.06
C ARG A 53 -19.88 -7.90 -0.26
N GLY A 54 -19.39 -6.67 -0.35
CA GLY A 54 -19.99 -5.49 0.26
C GLY A 54 -21.17 -4.90 -0.52
N GLY A 55 -21.75 -5.62 -1.48
CA GLY A 55 -22.98 -5.23 -2.17
C GLY A 55 -22.84 -4.14 -3.24
N ARG A 56 -21.61 -3.85 -3.72
CA ARG A 56 -21.35 -2.81 -4.74
C ARG A 56 -21.51 -3.30 -6.19
N GLY A 57 -21.88 -4.56 -6.37
CA GLY A 57 -22.08 -5.17 -7.68
C GLY A 57 -20.79 -5.67 -8.32
N GLU A 58 -20.86 -5.86 -9.64
CA GLU A 58 -19.75 -6.33 -10.47
C GLU A 58 -18.96 -5.13 -10.97
N LEU A 59 -17.71 -5.01 -10.53
CA LEU A 59 -16.78 -3.96 -10.94
C LEU A 59 -15.60 -4.60 -11.67
N SER A 60 -15.03 -3.89 -12.63
CA SER A 60 -13.70 -4.18 -13.15
C SER A 60 -12.61 -3.92 -12.09
N GLY A 61 -11.38 -4.40 -12.35
CA GLY A 61 -10.24 -4.15 -11.48
C GLY A 61 -9.98 -2.65 -11.28
N ASP A 62 -10.00 -1.90 -12.37
CA ASP A 62 -9.74 -0.46 -12.35
C ASP A 62 -10.85 0.31 -11.62
N GLU A 63 -12.12 -0.08 -11.78
CA GLU A 63 -13.24 0.54 -11.04
C GLU A 63 -13.17 0.24 -9.54
N ALA A 64 -12.85 -1.00 -9.15
CA ALA A 64 -12.70 -1.37 -7.75
C ALA A 64 -11.49 -0.65 -7.11
N GLU A 65 -10.40 -0.50 -7.86
CA GLU A 65 -9.22 0.25 -7.43
C GLU A 65 -9.48 1.75 -7.34
N ALA A 66 -10.26 2.33 -8.26
CA ALA A 66 -10.64 3.73 -8.19
C ALA A 66 -11.37 4.06 -6.88
N ILE A 67 -12.28 3.18 -6.44
CA ILE A 67 -12.99 3.33 -5.14
C ILE A 67 -11.99 3.27 -3.98
N TYR A 68 -11.06 2.32 -3.99
CA TYR A 68 -10.01 2.22 -2.98
C TYR A 68 -9.14 3.49 -2.95
N ASN A 69 -8.68 3.96 -4.10
CA ASN A 69 -7.83 5.14 -4.23
C ASN A 69 -8.55 6.42 -3.81
N GLU A 70 -9.82 6.59 -4.18
CA GLU A 70 -10.65 7.71 -3.74
C GLU A 70 -10.79 7.70 -2.21
N TRP A 71 -11.15 6.55 -1.63
CA TRP A 71 -11.26 6.38 -0.19
C TRP A 71 -9.92 6.65 0.53
N ALA A 72 -8.79 6.18 -0.04
CA ALA A 72 -7.46 6.38 0.52
C ALA A 72 -6.96 7.83 0.37
N SER A 73 -7.38 8.56 -0.67
CA SER A 73 -6.95 9.95 -0.93
C SER A 73 -7.30 10.92 0.20
N HIS A 74 -8.33 10.59 0.99
CA HIS A 74 -8.76 11.37 2.15
C HIS A 74 -7.96 11.07 3.42
N ARG A 75 -6.98 10.16 3.36
CA ARG A 75 -6.21 9.66 4.51
C ARG A 75 -4.72 9.89 4.29
N PRO A 76 -4.11 10.86 5.01
CA PRO A 76 -2.68 11.10 4.89
C PRO A 76 -1.87 9.87 5.28
N ARG A 77 -0.92 9.48 4.45
CA ARG A 77 0.05 8.42 4.75
C ARG A 77 1.27 9.02 5.42
N PRO A 78 1.57 8.70 6.69
CA PRO A 78 2.64 9.36 7.44
C PRO A 78 4.01 8.74 7.12
N TYR A 79 4.40 8.69 5.84
CA TYR A 79 5.62 8.01 5.39
C TYR A 79 6.89 8.43 6.17
N ALA A 80 7.02 9.73 6.49
CA ALA A 80 8.14 10.23 7.30
C ALA A 80 8.20 9.62 8.71
N GLN A 81 7.04 9.30 9.32
CA GLN A 81 6.97 8.65 10.63
C GLN A 81 7.18 7.13 10.54
N LEU A 82 6.95 6.56 9.35
CA LEU A 82 7.13 5.13 9.07
C LEU A 82 8.54 4.82 8.53
N LEU A 83 9.45 5.78 8.43
CA LEU A 83 10.79 5.54 7.93
C LEU A 83 11.51 4.49 8.80
N ASN A 84 12.03 3.45 8.16
CA ASN A 84 12.78 2.43 8.89
C ASN A 84 14.08 3.03 9.47
N PRO A 85 14.47 2.68 10.72
CA PRO A 85 15.72 3.13 11.28
C PRO A 85 16.93 2.74 10.43
N GLY A 86 17.89 3.66 10.27
CA GLY A 86 19.12 3.40 9.52
C GLY A 86 19.02 3.61 8.00
N VAL A 87 17.84 3.93 7.45
CA VAL A 87 17.66 4.12 6.01
C VAL A 87 18.49 5.28 5.48
N ALA A 88 18.41 6.45 6.13
CA ALA A 88 19.14 7.64 5.69
C ALA A 88 20.66 7.41 5.77
N GLU A 89 21.12 6.86 6.89
CA GLU A 89 22.53 6.53 7.16
C GLU A 89 23.07 5.51 6.16
N THR A 90 22.25 4.51 5.79
CA THR A 90 22.64 3.47 4.82
C THR A 90 22.75 4.06 3.41
N VAL A 91 21.78 4.87 2.99
CA VAL A 91 21.80 5.52 1.67
C VAL A 91 22.99 6.48 1.56
N GLU A 92 23.27 7.26 2.61
CA GLU A 92 24.44 8.14 2.68
C GLU A 92 25.75 7.34 2.60
N ALA A 93 25.88 6.24 3.34
CA ALA A 93 27.07 5.38 3.30
C ALA A 93 27.29 4.77 1.90
N LEU A 94 26.23 4.29 1.24
CA LEU A 94 26.30 3.77 -0.13
C LEU A 94 26.77 4.85 -1.11
N HIS A 95 26.24 6.07 -0.97
CA HIS A 95 26.66 7.21 -1.78
C HIS A 95 28.15 7.55 -1.56
N GLY A 96 28.62 7.56 -0.32
CA GLY A 96 30.03 7.79 0.02
C GLY A 96 30.99 6.75 -0.55
N MET A 97 30.51 5.53 -0.82
CA MET A 97 31.25 4.47 -1.50
C MET A 97 31.21 4.58 -3.04
N GLY A 98 30.51 5.56 -3.60
CA GLY A 98 30.32 5.71 -5.03
C GLY A 98 29.31 4.73 -5.64
N VAL A 99 28.48 4.09 -4.81
CA VAL A 99 27.43 3.17 -5.26
C VAL A 99 26.22 3.98 -5.75
N ARG A 100 25.76 3.68 -6.97
CA ARG A 100 24.51 4.27 -7.49
C ARG A 100 23.32 3.53 -6.88
N VAL A 101 22.40 4.29 -6.28
CA VAL A 101 21.15 3.78 -5.70
C VAL A 101 19.96 4.13 -6.59
N ALA A 102 18.94 3.28 -6.56
CA ALA A 102 17.66 3.51 -7.24
C ALA A 102 16.53 2.98 -6.36
N LEU A 103 15.37 3.63 -6.41
CA LEU A 103 14.16 3.19 -5.72
C LEU A 103 13.19 2.54 -6.71
N ALA A 104 12.74 1.33 -6.40
CA ALA A 104 11.66 0.67 -7.10
C ALA A 104 10.53 0.35 -6.13
N SER A 105 9.29 0.54 -6.59
CA SER A 105 8.08 0.17 -5.86
C SER A 105 6.94 -0.17 -6.81
N SER A 106 6.05 -1.05 -6.37
CA SER A 106 4.73 -1.27 -6.98
C SER A 106 3.70 -0.22 -6.53
N SER A 107 4.03 0.62 -5.56
CA SER A 107 3.20 1.74 -5.11
C SER A 107 3.02 2.80 -6.22
N PRO A 108 1.87 3.49 -6.27
CA PRO A 108 1.65 4.63 -7.17
C PRO A 108 2.77 5.68 -7.09
N LEU A 109 3.11 6.33 -8.22
CA LEU A 109 4.20 7.32 -8.28
C LEU A 109 4.04 8.45 -7.26
N ALA A 110 2.82 8.95 -7.06
CA ALA A 110 2.54 9.99 -6.06
C ALA A 110 2.95 9.57 -4.64
N ASN A 111 2.84 8.29 -4.30
CA ASN A 111 3.28 7.77 -3.00
C ASN A 111 4.80 7.66 -2.94
N ILE A 112 5.44 7.28 -4.05
CA ILE A 112 6.91 7.23 -4.14
C ILE A 112 7.48 8.64 -3.93
N ASP A 113 6.89 9.65 -4.56
CA ASP A 113 7.31 11.05 -4.43
C ASP A 113 7.13 11.60 -3.01
N MET A 114 6.23 11.04 -2.19
CA MET A 114 6.09 11.41 -0.78
C MET A 114 7.15 10.78 0.14
N VAL A 115 7.87 9.75 -0.33
CA VAL A 115 8.94 9.06 0.42
C VAL A 115 10.32 9.65 0.10
N LEU A 116 10.48 10.19 -1.11
CA LEU A 116 11.71 10.87 -1.57
C LEU A 116 11.83 12.29 -0.98
#